data_AF-A0A3C0B5A6-F1
#
_entry.id   AF-A0A3C0B5A6-F1
#
_cell.length_a   1.000
_cell.length_b   1.000
_cell.length_c   1.000
_cell.angle_alpha   90.00
_cell.angle_beta   90.00
_cell.angle_gamma   90.00
#
_symmetry.space_group_name_H-M   'P 1'
#
loop_
_entity.id
_entity.type
_entity.pdbx_description
1 polymer ?
#
loop_
_entity_poly.entity_id
_entity_poly.type
_entity_poly.pdbx_seq_one_letter_code
_entity_poly.pdbx_strand_id
1 'polypeptide(L)'
;MDIAKRFPENPLMRPQDLQPGIEGMEITCLLNPGVFRFEGKIWLVLRVAERPKQIEGKISFPIYNKAGNIEILSFDKNDPDLDASDPRVISYKKKG
;
A
#
# COMPACT_ATOMS: atom_id res chain seq x y z
N MET A 1 16.55 -25.68 11.50
CA MET A 1 15.22 -26.20 11.89
C MET A 1 14.34 -25.00 12.21
N ASP A 2 13.11 -24.95 11.72
CA ASP A 2 12.23 -23.80 11.96
C ASP A 2 11.73 -23.82 13.41
N ILE A 3 12.05 -22.76 14.16
CA ILE A 3 11.69 -22.62 15.58
C ILE A 3 10.36 -21.88 15.77
N ALA A 4 9.77 -21.33 14.69
CA ALA A 4 8.55 -20.55 14.77
C ALA A 4 7.33 -21.48 14.84
N LYS A 5 6.55 -21.33 15.93
CA LYS A 5 5.20 -21.90 16.02
C LYS A 5 4.23 -20.96 15.31
N ARG A 6 3.88 -21.27 14.06
CA ARG A 6 2.92 -20.49 13.27
C ARG A 6 1.51 -21.00 13.50
N PHE A 7 0.55 -20.08 13.49
CA PHE A 7 -0.85 -20.42 13.43
C PHE A 7 -1.15 -21.09 12.07
N PRO A 8 -1.79 -22.28 12.04
CA PRO A 8 -2.06 -23.02 10.80
C PRO A 8 -2.84 -22.23 9.76
N GLU A 9 -3.71 -21.31 10.20
CA GLU A 9 -4.61 -20.52 9.37
C GLU A 9 -3.95 -19.23 8.87
N ASN A 10 -2.64 -19.07 9.04
CA ASN A 10 -1.93 -17.95 8.45
C ASN A 10 -1.97 -18.00 6.90
N PRO A 11 -2.08 -16.84 6.22
CA PRO A 11 -2.21 -15.49 6.79
C PRO A 11 -3.62 -15.24 7.34
N LEU A 12 -3.71 -14.55 8.48
CA LEU A 12 -5.00 -14.22 9.13
C LEU A 12 -5.93 -13.38 8.25
N MET A 13 -5.37 -12.52 7.40
CA MET A 13 -6.09 -11.71 6.42
C MET A 13 -5.21 -11.48 5.18
N ARG A 14 -5.86 -11.26 4.05
CA ARG A 14 -5.27 -11.02 2.73
C ARG A 14 -5.84 -9.72 2.15
N PRO A 15 -5.13 -9.06 1.22
CA PRO A 15 -5.66 -7.89 0.52
C PRO A 15 -7.06 -8.08 -0.07
N GLN A 16 -7.37 -9.27 -0.58
CA GLN A 16 -8.65 -9.60 -1.20
C GLN A 16 -9.81 -9.70 -0.20
N ASP A 17 -9.52 -9.76 1.10
CA ASP A 17 -10.56 -9.85 2.15
C ASP A 17 -11.17 -8.47 2.47
N LEU A 18 -10.59 -7.38 1.93
CA LEU A 18 -11.05 -6.01 2.13
C LEU A 18 -11.31 -5.30 0.79
N GLN A 19 -12.16 -4.27 0.83
CA GLN A 19 -12.37 -3.38 -0.30
C GLN A 19 -11.45 -2.16 -0.17
N PRO A 20 -10.86 -1.68 -1.28
CA PRO A 20 -10.14 -0.40 -1.28
C PRO A 20 -11.04 0.73 -0.77
N GLY A 21 -10.49 1.59 0.08
CA GLY A 21 -11.19 2.78 0.56
C GLY A 21 -11.27 3.89 -0.49
N ILE A 22 -10.40 3.84 -1.51
CA ILE A 22 -10.31 4.86 -2.56
C ILE A 22 -10.74 4.26 -3.89
N GLU A 23 -11.69 4.91 -4.57
CA GLU A 23 -12.16 4.47 -5.88
C GLU A 23 -11.02 4.41 -6.91
N GLY A 24 -10.97 3.33 -7.69
CA GLY A 24 -9.94 3.12 -8.71
C GLY A 24 -8.60 2.59 -8.17
N MET A 25 -8.44 2.42 -6.86
CA MET A 25 -7.26 1.81 -6.26
C MET A 25 -7.40 0.29 -6.08
N GLU A 26 -6.28 -0.36 -5.77
CA GLU A 26 -6.21 -1.74 -5.31
C GLU A 26 -5.42 -1.84 -3.99
N ILE A 27 -5.87 -2.68 -3.07
CA ILE A 27 -5.10 -2.99 -1.86
C ILE A 27 -3.95 -3.91 -2.24
N THR A 28 -2.74 -3.50 -1.87
CA THR A 28 -1.51 -4.26 -2.15
C THR A 28 -1.07 -5.09 -0.96
N CYS A 29 -1.22 -4.55 0.25
CA CYS A 29 -0.80 -5.21 1.46
C CYS A 29 -1.55 -4.69 2.70
N LEU A 30 -1.68 -5.59 3.66
CA LEU A 30 -2.13 -5.32 5.03
C LEU A 30 -0.91 -5.49 5.93
N LEU A 31 -0.54 -4.46 6.67
CA LEU A 31 0.74 -4.38 7.36
C LEU A 31 0.58 -4.00 8.83
N ASN A 32 1.58 -4.39 9.61
CA ASN A 32 1.95 -3.86 10.93
C ASN A 32 0.76 -3.51 11.85
N PRO A 33 -0.14 -4.48 12.16
CA PRO A 33 -1.29 -4.19 12.98
C PRO A 33 -0.89 -3.78 14.41
N GLY A 34 -1.47 -2.70 14.91
CA GLY A 34 -1.58 -2.48 16.35
C GLY A 34 -2.58 -3.48 16.95
N VAL A 35 -2.30 -4.04 18.12
CA VAL A 35 -3.15 -5.08 18.75
C VAL A 35 -3.60 -4.64 20.14
N PHE A 36 -4.89 -4.74 20.42
CA PHE A 36 -5.45 -4.44 21.74
C PHE A 36 -6.66 -5.31 22.07
N ARG A 37 -7.04 -5.34 23.35
CA ARG A 37 -8.26 -6.00 23.82
C ARG A 37 -9.30 -4.95 24.20
N PHE A 38 -10.51 -5.11 23.71
CA PHE A 38 -11.63 -4.22 24.03
C PHE A 38 -12.94 -5.00 23.89
N GLU A 39 -13.85 -4.82 24.85
CA GLU A 39 -15.16 -5.50 24.90
C GLU A 39 -15.09 -7.02 24.67
N GLY A 40 -14.13 -7.69 25.33
CA GLY A 40 -13.98 -9.15 25.24
C GLY A 40 -13.44 -9.67 23.90
N LYS A 41 -13.02 -8.79 22.98
CA LYS A 41 -12.45 -9.16 21.67
C LYS A 41 -10.99 -8.73 21.54
N ILE A 42 -10.27 -9.38 20.62
CA ILE A 42 -8.95 -8.94 20.15
C ILE A 42 -9.18 -8.10 18.90
N TRP A 43 -8.66 -6.87 18.91
CA TRP A 43 -8.77 -5.92 17.82
C TRP A 43 -7.42 -5.72 17.13
N LEU A 44 -7.47 -5.54 15.81
CA LEU A 44 -6.31 -5.23 14.97
C LEU A 44 -6.53 -3.87 14.30
N VAL A 45 -5.62 -2.93 14.54
CA VAL A 45 -5.55 -1.65 13.79
C VAL A 45 -4.60 -1.86 12.63
N LEU A 46 -5.14 -2.20 11.46
CA LEU A 46 -4.36 -2.54 10.28
C LEU A 46 -3.86 -1.29 9.56
N ARG A 47 -2.61 -1.32 9.10
CA ARG A 47 -2.16 -0.43 8.03
C ARG A 47 -2.55 -1.04 6.69
N VAL A 48 -3.50 -0.41 5.99
CA VAL A 48 -3.90 -0.79 4.64
C VAL A 48 -3.13 0.06 3.63
N ALA A 49 -2.37 -0.56 2.74
CA ALA A 49 -1.67 0.15 1.68
C ALA A 49 -2.35 -0.08 0.32
N GLU A 50 -2.83 1.01 -0.26
CA GLU A 50 -3.50 1.03 -1.56
C GLU A 50 -2.61 1.70 -2.61
N ARG A 51 -2.74 1.27 -3.87
CA ARG A 51 -2.09 1.91 -5.02
C ARG A 51 -3.04 2.01 -6.22
N PRO A 52 -2.75 2.89 -7.19
CA PRO A 52 -3.46 2.89 -8.46
C PRO A 52 -3.22 1.59 -9.22
N LYS A 53 -4.24 1.14 -9.95
CA LYS A 53 -4.10 0.01 -10.88
C LYS A 53 -2.92 0.25 -11.82
N GLN A 54 -2.10 -0.78 -12.01
CA GLN A 54 -0.91 -0.69 -12.84
C GLN A 54 -1.31 -0.52 -14.31
N ILE A 55 -0.65 0.42 -14.99
CA ILE A 55 -0.79 0.67 -16.42
C ILE A 55 0.56 0.36 -17.05
N GLU A 56 0.56 -0.44 -18.12
CA GLU A 56 1.79 -0.82 -18.82
C GLU A 56 2.57 0.41 -19.29
N GLY A 57 3.90 0.38 -19.12
CA GLY A 57 4.78 1.48 -19.50
C GLY A 57 4.73 2.71 -18.57
N LYS A 58 3.87 2.72 -17.56
CA LYS A 58 3.71 3.85 -16.63
C LYS A 58 3.98 3.46 -15.18
N ILE A 59 4.39 4.45 -14.40
CA ILE A 59 4.45 4.34 -12.95
C ILE A 59 3.55 5.42 -12.34
N SER A 60 2.63 5.02 -11.47
CA SER A 60 1.59 5.91 -10.92
C SER A 60 1.46 5.81 -9.40
N PHE A 61 1.25 6.94 -8.73
CA PHE A 61 1.13 7.02 -7.27
C PHE A 61 0.03 7.97 -6.81
N PRO A 62 -0.66 7.65 -5.71
CA PRO A 62 -1.60 8.57 -5.09
C PRO A 62 -0.87 9.58 -4.22
N ILE A 63 -1.18 10.86 -4.38
CA ILE A 63 -0.75 11.93 -3.47
C ILE A 63 -1.97 12.66 -2.91
N TYR A 64 -1.82 13.20 -1.71
CA TYR A 64 -2.79 14.18 -1.21
C TYR A 64 -2.42 15.56 -1.73
N ASN A 65 -3.38 16.22 -2.39
CA ASN A 65 -3.24 17.62 -2.74
C ASN A 65 -3.49 18.51 -1.51
N LYS A 66 -3.31 19.84 -1.67
CA LYS A 66 -3.50 20.80 -0.58
C LYS A 66 -4.92 20.85 -0.01
N ALA A 67 -5.91 20.37 -0.77
CA ALA A 67 -7.30 20.29 -0.33
C ALA A 67 -7.61 18.97 0.40
N GLY A 68 -6.62 18.07 0.54
CA GLY A 68 -6.81 16.75 1.15
C GLY A 68 -7.45 15.72 0.21
N ASN A 69 -7.61 16.05 -1.08
CA ASN A 69 -8.10 15.10 -2.08
C ASN A 69 -6.94 14.27 -2.63
N ILE A 70 -7.26 13.04 -3.06
CA ILE A 70 -6.28 12.16 -3.68
C ILE A 70 -6.19 12.46 -5.17
N GLU A 71 -4.97 12.69 -5.63
CA GLU A 71 -4.61 12.82 -7.04
C GLU A 71 -3.64 11.71 -7.44
N ILE A 72 -3.81 11.16 -8.64
CA ILE A 72 -2.89 10.16 -9.18
C ILE A 72 -1.88 10.88 -10.07
N LEU A 73 -0.62 10.90 -9.63
CA LEU A 73 0.49 11.25 -10.51
C LEU A 73 0.85 10.04 -11.36
N SER A 74 1.19 10.26 -12.62
CA SER A 74 1.59 9.21 -13.55
C SER A 74 2.74 9.68 -14.41
N PHE A 75 3.78 8.86 -14.49
CA PHE A 75 5.01 9.12 -15.23
C PHE A 75 5.27 7.98 -16.21
N ASP A 76 5.89 8.29 -17.35
CA ASP A 76 6.41 7.24 -18.23
C ASP A 76 7.60 6.57 -17.56
N LYS A 77 7.67 5.24 -17.62
CA LYS A 77 8.73 4.45 -16.96
C LYS A 77 10.14 4.80 -17.45
N ASN A 78 10.24 5.33 -18.68
CA ASN A 78 11.49 5.72 -19.31
C ASN A 78 11.76 7.22 -19.21
N ASP A 79 11.00 7.98 -18.42
CA ASP A 79 11.25 9.40 -18.20
C ASP A 79 12.65 9.57 -17.55
N PRO A 80 13.58 10.32 -18.18
CA PRO A 80 14.94 10.47 -17.67
C PRO A 80 15.01 11.21 -16.31
N ASP A 81 13.95 11.93 -15.93
CA ASP A 81 13.86 12.64 -14.66
C ASP A 81 13.27 11.77 -13.53
N LEU A 82 12.85 10.53 -13.83
CA LEU A 82 12.24 9.59 -12.90
C LEU A 82 13.29 8.62 -12.33
N ASP A 83 13.50 8.67 -11.01
CA ASP A 83 14.22 7.61 -10.29
C ASP A 83 13.21 6.72 -9.57
N ALA A 84 13.07 5.50 -10.08
CA ALA A 84 12.23 4.44 -9.55
C ALA A 84 13.05 3.19 -9.15
N SER A 85 14.30 3.40 -8.73
CA SER A 85 15.17 2.31 -8.27
C SER A 85 14.66 1.60 -7.01
N ASP A 86 13.95 2.30 -6.12
CA ASP A 86 13.21 1.71 -4.99
C ASP A 86 11.69 1.71 -5.30
N PRO A 87 11.01 0.55 -5.34
CA PRO A 87 9.57 0.50 -5.62
C PRO A 87 8.71 1.13 -4.53
N ARG A 88 9.27 1.49 -3.37
CA ARG A 88 8.57 2.11 -2.24
C ARG A 88 8.70 3.64 -2.22
N VAL A 89 9.70 4.20 -2.91
CA VAL A 89 10.00 5.63 -2.90
C VAL A 89 10.43 6.03 -4.31
N ILE A 90 9.71 6.99 -4.88
CA ILE A 90 10.04 7.52 -6.19
C ILE A 90 10.39 8.98 -6.05
N SER A 91 11.44 9.38 -6.75
CA SER A 91 11.82 10.77 -6.86
C SER A 91 11.71 11.22 -8.30
N TYR A 92 11.19 12.43 -8.49
CA TYR A 92 11.05 13.06 -9.80
C TYR A 92 11.77 14.41 -9.76
N LYS A 93 12.69 14.65 -10.72
CA LYS A 93 13.51 15.87 -10.77
C LYS A 93 14.27 16.13 -9.45
N LYS A 94 14.74 15.08 -8.78
CA LYS A 94 15.43 15.12 -7.48
C LYS A 94 14.61 15.77 -6.35
N LYS A 95 13.28 15.82 -6.50
CA LYS A 95 12.36 16.14 -5.41
C LYS A 95 11.71 14.84 -4.97
N GLY A 96 11.86 14.54 -3.69
CA GLY A 96 11.25 13.42 -2.98
C GLY A 96 10.35 13.94 -1.87
#